data_AF-A0A183HQX7-F1
#
_entry.id   AF-A0A183HQX7-F1
#
_cell.length_a   1.000
_cell.length_b   1.000
_cell.length_c   1.000
_cell.angle_alpha   90.00
_cell.angle_beta   90.00
_cell.angle_gamma   90.00
#
_symmetry.space_group_name_H-M   'P 1'
#
loop_
_entity.id
_entity.type
_entity.pdbx_description
1 polymer ?
#
loop_
_entity_poly.entity_id
_entity_poly.type
_entity_poly.pdbx_seq_one_letter_code
_entity_poly.pdbx_strand_id
1 'polypeptide(L)'
;MLFVEESNHYPSLFNAAETSDLKKADKYDKLAEDIRSFMVHRKGQALTNEILQSFKNRVSSEDSFAFRSILKRLCKLQKNSNLWILKDEYQ
;
A
#
# COMPACT_ATOMS: atom_id res chain seq x y z
N MET A 1 5.06 -45.64 -36.00
CA MET A 1 3.66 -45.32 -35.63
C MET A 1 3.75 -44.55 -34.33
N LEU A 2 3.68 -43.22 -34.40
CA LEU A 2 3.81 -42.33 -33.24
C LEU A 2 2.41 -42.12 -32.66
N PHE A 3 2.22 -42.49 -31.40
CA PHE A 3 1.09 -42.00 -30.62
C PHE A 3 1.41 -40.55 -30.23
N VAL A 4 0.62 -39.62 -30.74
CA VAL A 4 0.70 -38.20 -30.37
C VAL A 4 -0.24 -38.01 -29.17
N GLU A 5 0.33 -37.71 -28.01
CA GLU A 5 -0.46 -37.29 -26.84
C GLU A 5 -1.00 -35.88 -27.09
N GLU A 6 -2.31 -35.83 -27.32
CA GLU A 6 -3.11 -34.62 -27.45
C GLU A 6 -3.18 -33.91 -26.08
N SER A 7 -2.25 -32.98 -25.88
CA SER A 7 -2.27 -32.06 -24.74
C SER A 7 -3.50 -31.16 -24.86
N ASN A 8 -4.56 -31.55 -24.15
CA ASN A 8 -5.75 -30.74 -23.93
C ASN A 8 -5.33 -29.45 -23.22
N HIS A 9 -5.16 -28.38 -23.98
CA HIS A 9 -5.00 -27.02 -23.48
C HIS A 9 -6.32 -26.58 -22.84
N TYR A 10 -6.51 -26.94 -21.58
CA TYR A 10 -7.60 -26.44 -20.77
C TYR A 10 -7.24 -25.03 -20.30
N PRO A 11 -7.94 -23.97 -20.72
CA PRO A 11 -7.68 -22.65 -20.19
C PRO A 11 -8.15 -22.64 -18.74
N SER A 12 -7.20 -22.60 -17.81
CA SER A 12 -7.46 -22.52 -16.37
C SER A 12 -8.34 -21.31 -16.06
N LEU A 13 -9.59 -21.57 -15.65
CA LEU A 13 -10.56 -20.57 -15.16
C LEU A 13 -10.09 -19.79 -13.91
N PHE A 14 -8.91 -20.12 -13.38
CA PHE A 14 -8.31 -19.46 -12.21
C PHE A 14 -7.50 -18.20 -12.54
N ASN A 15 -7.15 -17.96 -13.80
CA ASN A 15 -6.19 -16.90 -14.11
C ASN A 15 -6.78 -15.49 -14.29
N ALA A 16 -8.10 -15.33 -14.20
CA ALA A 16 -8.76 -14.03 -14.31
C ALA A 16 -8.90 -13.30 -12.97
N ALA A 17 -8.95 -14.01 -11.85
CA ALA A 17 -9.11 -13.41 -10.52
C ALA A 17 -7.78 -12.87 -9.93
N GLU A 18 -6.64 -13.44 -10.30
CA GLU A 18 -5.34 -13.01 -9.74
C GLU A 18 -4.85 -11.65 -10.27
N THR A 19 -5.27 -11.25 -11.47
CA THR A 19 -4.83 -9.98 -12.07
C THR A 19 -5.45 -8.72 -11.43
N SER A 20 -6.62 -8.84 -10.80
CA SER A 20 -7.27 -7.73 -10.10
C SER A 20 -6.67 -7.45 -8.73
N ASP A 21 -6.18 -8.47 -8.04
CA ASP A 21 -5.59 -8.36 -6.71
C ASP A 21 -4.14 -7.84 -6.77
N LEU A 22 -3.39 -8.20 -7.81
CA LEU A 22 -2.04 -7.65 -8.07
C LEU A 22 -2.06 -6.14 -8.35
N LYS A 23 -3.05 -5.64 -9.11
CA LYS A 23 -3.18 -4.18 -9.36
C LYS A 23 -3.58 -3.38 -8.12
N LYS A 24 -4.31 -3.97 -7.18
CA LYS A 24 -4.70 -3.31 -5.92
C LYS A 24 -3.57 -3.29 -4.90
N ALA A 25 -2.78 -4.37 -4.83
CA ALA A 25 -1.55 -4.38 -4.03
C ALA A 25 -0.62 -3.26 -4.47
N ASP A 26 -0.39 -3.12 -5.77
CA ASP A 26 0.47 -2.08 -6.36
C ASP A 26 0.02 -0.64 -6.00
N LYS A 27 -1.30 -0.38 -6.00
CA LYS A 27 -1.86 0.93 -5.62
C LYS A 27 -1.51 1.30 -4.16
N TYR A 28 -1.72 0.37 -3.23
CA TYR A 28 -1.49 0.63 -1.82
C TYR A 28 -0.01 0.57 -1.44
N ASP A 29 0.79 -0.20 -2.17
CA ASP A 29 2.25 -0.22 -2.02
C ASP A 29 2.86 1.11 -2.46
N LYS A 30 2.43 1.68 -3.59
CA LYS A 30 2.80 3.05 -3.98
C LYS A 30 2.39 4.07 -2.93
N LEU A 31 1.18 3.96 -2.37
CA LEU A 31 0.73 4.87 -1.31
C LEU A 31 1.60 4.72 -0.05
N ALA A 32 1.99 3.51 0.32
CA ALA A 32 2.88 3.26 1.44
C ALA A 32 4.28 3.86 1.22
N GLU A 33 4.82 3.74 0.01
CA GLU A 33 6.09 4.33 -0.38
C GLU A 33 6.04 5.87 -0.36
N ASP A 34 4.93 6.46 -0.83
CA ASP A 34 4.73 7.92 -0.81
C ASP A 34 4.65 8.45 0.64
N ILE A 35 3.92 7.75 1.52
CA ILE A 35 3.85 8.06 2.96
C ILE A 35 5.23 7.93 3.61
N ARG A 36 5.94 6.83 3.34
CA ARG A 36 7.29 6.60 3.87
C ARG A 36 8.23 7.72 3.43
N SER A 37 8.22 8.04 2.15
CA SER A 37 9.04 9.12 1.57
C SER A 37 8.72 10.45 2.25
N PHE A 38 7.44 10.80 2.40
CA PHE A 38 7.03 12.03 3.09
C PHE A 38 7.57 12.10 4.53
N MET A 39 7.51 10.99 5.27
CA MET A 39 8.02 10.91 6.63
C MET A 39 9.55 11.06 6.67
N VAL A 40 10.28 10.36 5.81
CA VAL A 40 11.75 10.44 5.71
C VAL A 40 12.20 11.89 5.43
N HIS A 41 11.53 12.57 4.49
CA HIS A 41 11.81 13.99 4.20
C HIS A 41 11.62 14.91 5.41
N ARG A 42 10.79 14.52 6.39
CA ARG A 42 10.55 15.26 7.63
C ARG A 42 11.32 14.69 8.83
N LYS A 43 12.45 14.00 8.59
CA LYS A 43 13.27 13.35 9.63
C LYS A 43 12.53 12.25 10.41
N GLY A 44 11.67 11.50 9.72
CA GLY A 44 10.93 10.37 10.28
C GLY A 44 9.78 10.77 11.19
N GLN A 45 9.33 12.03 11.17
CA GLN A 45 8.27 12.50 12.06
C GLN A 45 7.34 13.52 11.39
N ALA A 46 6.03 13.38 11.59
CA ALA A 46 5.04 14.33 11.08
C ALA A 46 3.78 14.36 11.93
N LEU A 47 3.09 15.51 11.95
CA LEU A 47 1.80 15.64 12.63
C LEU A 47 0.68 15.03 11.78
N THR A 48 -0.36 14.49 12.42
CA THR A 48 -1.56 13.96 11.73
C THR A 48 -2.11 14.96 10.72
N ASN A 49 -2.17 16.25 11.09
CA ASN A 49 -2.73 17.30 10.24
C ASN A 49 -1.86 17.56 9.00
N GLU A 50 -0.54 17.53 9.15
CA GLU A 50 0.41 17.72 8.05
C GLU A 50 0.32 16.57 7.05
N ILE A 51 0.23 15.34 7.56
CA ILE A 51 0.06 14.13 6.75
C ILE A 51 -1.27 14.21 6.01
N LEU A 52 -2.37 14.54 6.71
CA LEU A 52 -3.66 14.68 6.06
C LEU A 52 -3.64 15.78 4.99
N GLN A 53 -3.02 16.95 5.21
CA GLN A 53 -2.95 17.99 4.19
C GLN A 53 -2.15 17.56 2.96
N SER A 54 -1.02 16.87 3.15
CA SER A 54 -0.18 16.39 2.05
C SER A 54 -0.92 15.33 1.21
N PHE A 55 -1.70 14.46 1.86
CA PHE A 55 -2.36 13.33 1.20
C PHE A 55 -3.82 13.59 0.83
N LYS A 56 -4.47 14.66 1.31
CA LYS A 56 -5.89 14.97 1.01
C LYS A 56 -6.16 15.15 -0.49
N ASN A 57 -5.19 15.67 -1.25
CA ASN A 57 -5.32 15.81 -2.71
C ASN A 57 -4.93 14.52 -3.47
N ARG A 58 -4.29 13.55 -2.81
CA ARG A 58 -3.80 12.30 -3.41
C ARG A 58 -4.63 11.07 -3.06
N VAL A 59 -5.26 11.07 -1.89
CA VAL A 59 -6.03 9.95 -1.31
C VAL A 59 -7.50 10.32 -1.34
N SER A 60 -8.28 9.61 -2.15
CA SER A 60 -9.73 9.73 -2.17
C SER A 60 -10.35 9.21 -0.86
N SER A 61 -11.57 9.66 -0.56
CA SER A 61 -12.32 9.22 0.63
C SER A 61 -12.46 7.69 0.72
N GLU A 62 -12.53 7.02 -0.43
CA GLU A 62 -12.61 5.55 -0.55
C GLU A 62 -11.35 4.85 -0.03
N ASP A 63 -10.17 5.45 -0.25
CA ASP A 63 -8.87 4.92 0.18
C ASP A 63 -8.48 5.37 1.60
N SER A 64 -9.31 6.21 2.24
CA SER A 64 -9.02 6.77 3.57
C SER A 64 -8.92 5.70 4.66
N PHE A 65 -9.56 4.55 4.47
CA PHE A 65 -9.42 3.41 5.37
C PHE A 65 -8.04 2.76 5.20
N ALA A 66 -7.66 2.45 3.95
CA ALA A 66 -6.37 1.87 3.62
C ALA A 66 -5.22 2.80 4.05
N PHE A 67 -5.33 4.11 3.80
CA PHE A 67 -4.38 5.12 4.24
C PHE A 67 -4.12 5.07 5.75
N ARG A 68 -5.18 5.03 6.57
CA ARG A 68 -5.02 4.94 8.04
C ARG A 68 -4.36 3.63 8.46
N SER A 69 -4.69 2.52 7.81
CA SER A 69 -4.08 1.22 8.08
C SER A 69 -2.59 1.21 7.74
N ILE A 70 -2.21 1.76 6.57
CA ILE A 70 -0.82 1.90 6.14
C ILE A 70 -0.05 2.83 7.09
N LEU A 71 -0.63 3.98 7.44
CA LEU A 71 -0.01 4.93 8.36
C LEU A 71 0.27 4.29 9.73
N LYS A 72 -0.68 3.52 10.27
CA LYS A 72 -0.50 2.74 11.51
C LYS A 72 0.51 1.60 11.37
N ARG A 73 0.67 1.03 10.17
CA ARG A 73 1.68 0.00 9.90
C ARG A 73 3.08 0.61 9.91
N LEU A 74 3.27 1.72 9.22
CA LEU A 74 4.57 2.37 9.01
C LEU A 74 5.01 3.22 10.20
N CYS A 75 4.07 3.86 10.89
CA CYS A 75 4.34 4.86 11.90
C CYS A 75 3.71 4.49 13.25
N LYS A 76 4.34 4.95 14.32
CA LYS A 76 3.84 4.90 15.70
C LYS A 76 3.24 6.25 16.06
N LEU A 77 1.96 6.25 16.43
CA LEU A 77 1.30 7.43 16.99
C LEU A 77 1.72 7.60 18.45
N GLN A 78 2.26 8.77 18.79
CA GLN A 78 2.64 9.09 20.16
C GLN A 78 1.38 9.34 21.02
N LYS A 79 1.27 8.70 22.19
CA LYS A 79 0.02 8.69 22.98
C LYS A 79 -0.45 10.04 23.55
N ASN A 80 0.36 11.10 23.46
CA ASN A 80 0.06 12.43 24.00
C ASN A 80 0.23 13.56 22.98
N SER A 81 0.57 13.22 21.75
CA SER A 81 0.82 14.18 20.68
C SER A 81 0.22 13.61 19.40
N ASN A 82 -0.39 14.45 18.57
CA ASN A 82 -0.81 14.06 17.21
C ASN A 82 0.40 13.83 16.28
N LEU A 83 1.51 13.34 16.82
CA LEU A 83 2.79 13.13 16.17
C LEU A 83 2.92 11.65 15.80
N TRP A 84 3.13 11.42 14.51
CA TRP A 84 3.45 10.14 13.95
C TRP A 84 4.96 10.07 13.76
N ILE A 85 5.54 9.00 14.29
CA ILE A 85 6.97 8.72 14.17
C ILE A 85 7.11 7.48 13.31
N LEU A 86 7.84 7.58 12.21
CA LEU A 86 8.17 6.48 11.33
C LEU A 86 8.94 5.43 12.13
N LYS A 87 8.61 4.15 11.96
CA LYS A 87 9.36 3.09 12.61
C LYS A 87 10.73 2.94 11.94
N ASP A 88 11.72 2.56 12.73
CA ASP A 88 13.11 2.37 12.28
C ASP A 88 13.24 1.36 11.13
N GLU A 89 12.39 0.32 11.12
CA GLU A 89 12.27 -0.66 10.01
C GLU A 89 11.94 -0.01 8.65
N TYR A 90 11.43 1.22 8.64
CA TYR A 90 11.11 2.00 7.46
C TYR A 90 11.89 3.33 7.39
N GLN A 91 12.90 3.58 8.22
CA GLN A 91 13.75 4.77 8.07
C GLN A 91 14.76 4.64 6.92
#